data_AF-A0A9W9MCG6-F1
#
_entry.id   AF-A0A9W9MCG6-F1
#
_cell.length_a   1.000
_cell.length_b   1.000
_cell.length_c   1.000
_cell.angle_alpha   90.00
_cell.angle_beta   90.00
_cell.angle_gamma   90.00
#
_symmetry.space_group_name_H-M   'P 1'
#
loop_
_entity.id
_entity.type
_entity.pdbx_description
1 polymer ?
#
loop_
_entity_poly.entity_id
_entity_poly.type
_entity_poly.pdbx_seq_one_letter_code
_entity_poly.pdbx_strand_id
1 'polypeptide(L)'
;MKNNEHYSKRLKERQNSRKPCECSYGKHFYDFYETGTNNLFEDRAEEFILYEGILRSELKKQGPDRVYGLKNTRNIDSLLSSLAPPELANEPGDTVADVIKHTPFSSDIDPLRFPFLVLEAKSESSSSGFDAIQIQSAFPIRALLKLQEDLQSSSPISDPAMAPLVWFLACRGDAWRVYGAYIAPGQNESPTSYEISLLWSGSLLHKDQALQLVLIVDYIMDWARDIYRLEIVRHLKSIVTGQISDQMSFQDSDIFSTCGSVFNWIPPPRSITAEDIAESSFTANRDQFESSLSTHEAMLNTPIPNTELGSIRSAFISNFRFVCLYITSDLVPSLLEMIGGKHETRANIESVARRLINFVTQFDEVLVMSGRDLELLEMLWTGVSHSSPEAYPEEFFVIMETSWYFSSSWDIKREISCLAISRTAFDMLKKTANFRVKHKGIDKLERSERICHEKAIRDLVDCLKSASSWQVLLAAISCTLVTIYPFPLRKRHDFTPALEALGFGYIREARVQPFIQTILSRKMWAPKKHIAVSRQEMNAALRSGMTAEEVFASKRDRRPRHTDMSFKHAL
;
A
#
# COMPACT_ATOMS: atom_id res chain seq x y z
N MET A 1 -17.45 -29.04 40.09
CA MET A 1 -17.89 -27.66 40.40
C MET A 1 -16.99 -26.89 41.37
N LYS A 2 -16.37 -27.52 42.41
CA LYS A 2 -15.51 -26.81 43.40
C LYS A 2 -14.19 -26.19 42.89
N ASN A 3 -13.71 -26.52 41.68
CA ASN A 3 -12.45 -25.97 41.15
C ASN A 3 -12.60 -24.61 40.45
N ASN A 4 -13.79 -24.22 39.98
CA ASN A 4 -13.94 -22.99 39.18
C ASN A 4 -13.97 -21.72 40.04
N GLU A 5 -14.48 -21.81 41.26
CA GLU A 5 -14.47 -20.70 42.23
C GLU A 5 -13.05 -20.36 42.70
N HIS A 6 -12.20 -21.38 42.86
CA HIS A 6 -10.81 -21.18 43.28
C HIS A 6 -10.00 -20.41 42.23
N TYR A 7 -10.23 -20.69 40.93
CA TYR A 7 -9.57 -19.97 39.83
C TYR A 7 -10.07 -18.53 39.68
N SER A 8 -11.38 -18.30 39.79
CA SER A 8 -11.97 -16.96 39.74
C SER A 8 -11.47 -16.08 40.90
N LYS A 9 -11.36 -16.64 42.11
CA LYS A 9 -10.85 -15.94 43.29
C LYS A 9 -9.35 -15.61 43.15
N ARG A 10 -8.53 -16.56 42.67
CA ARG A 10 -7.10 -16.33 42.38
C ARG A 10 -6.86 -15.27 41.30
N LEU A 11 -7.74 -15.19 40.30
CA LEU A 11 -7.66 -14.18 39.24
C LEU A 11 -7.94 -12.78 39.81
N LYS A 12 -8.96 -12.66 40.66
CA LYS A 12 -9.38 -11.41 41.29
C LYS A 12 -8.33 -10.90 42.29
N GLU A 13 -7.73 -11.80 43.06
CA GLU A 13 -6.58 -11.49 43.93
C GLU A 13 -5.37 -11.00 43.13
N ARG A 14 -5.04 -11.67 42.00
CA ARG A 14 -3.97 -11.24 41.09
C ARG A 14 -4.24 -9.90 40.41
N GLN A 15 -5.49 -9.53 40.16
CA GLN A 15 -5.88 -8.25 39.57
C GLN A 15 -5.74 -7.13 40.60
N ASN A 16 -6.17 -7.39 41.83
CA ASN A 16 -6.08 -6.43 42.94
C ASN A 16 -4.64 -6.23 43.43
N SER A 17 -3.75 -7.19 43.19
CA SER A 17 -2.32 -7.11 43.55
C SER A 17 -1.44 -6.58 42.42
N ARG A 18 -2.00 -6.10 41.29
CA ARG A 18 -1.20 -5.52 40.21
C ARG A 18 -0.72 -4.14 40.64
N LYS A 19 0.61 -3.99 40.76
CA LYS A 19 1.23 -2.67 40.76
C LYS A 19 1.52 -2.26 39.32
N PRO A 20 1.44 -0.96 38.97
CA PRO A 20 2.00 -0.46 37.72
C PRO A 20 3.46 -0.92 37.60
N CYS A 21 3.91 -1.32 36.41
CA CYS A 21 5.30 -1.74 36.23
C CYS A 21 6.22 -0.54 36.49
N GLU A 22 7.15 -0.71 37.42
CA GLU A 22 8.14 0.31 37.83
C GLU A 22 9.40 0.28 36.94
N CYS A 23 9.24 -0.20 35.71
CA CYS A 23 10.33 -0.47 34.80
C CYS A 23 10.81 0.87 34.20
N SER A 24 12.12 1.14 34.23
CA SER A 24 12.67 2.41 33.72
C SER A 24 12.42 2.56 32.22
N TYR A 25 12.03 3.77 31.77
CA TYR A 25 11.64 4.13 30.38
C TYR A 25 12.53 3.54 29.26
N GLY A 26 13.83 3.33 29.50
CA GLY A 26 14.73 2.70 28.52
C GLY A 26 14.49 1.21 28.24
N LYS A 27 13.70 0.51 29.07
CA LYS A 27 13.30 -0.90 28.85
C LYS A 27 11.90 -1.04 28.21
N HIS A 28 11.17 0.06 28.02
CA HIS A 28 9.86 0.07 27.34
C HIS A 28 9.96 0.09 25.80
N PHE A 29 11.17 0.02 25.23
CA PHE A 29 11.37 -0.12 23.77
C PHE A 29 10.77 -1.41 23.17
N TYR A 30 10.35 -2.36 24.01
CA TYR A 30 9.71 -3.62 23.62
C TYR A 30 8.20 -3.65 23.85
N ASP A 31 7.63 -2.66 24.54
CA ASP A 31 6.20 -2.41 24.45
C ASP A 31 6.01 -1.63 23.15
N PHE A 32 5.93 -2.38 22.05
CA PHE A 32 5.47 -1.83 20.79
C PHE A 32 4.15 -1.13 21.07
N TYR A 33 4.16 0.19 20.99
CA TYR A 33 2.94 0.91 20.69
C TYR A 33 2.48 0.33 19.35
N GLU A 34 1.51 -0.59 19.39
CA GLU A 34 0.53 -0.67 18.33
C GLU A 34 0.12 0.78 18.09
N THR A 35 0.51 1.36 16.96
CA THR A 35 -0.15 2.55 16.45
C THR A 35 -1.62 2.14 16.37
N GLY A 36 -2.39 2.61 17.34
CA GLY A 36 -3.39 1.77 18.00
C GLY A 36 -4.42 1.17 17.07
N THR A 37 -5.00 0.07 17.56
CA THR A 37 -6.43 -0.23 17.39
C THR A 37 -7.23 1.05 17.63
N ASN A 38 -7.37 1.88 16.59
CA ASN A 38 -8.30 2.97 16.63
C ASN A 38 -9.65 2.27 16.69
N ASN A 39 -10.41 2.43 17.78
CA ASN A 39 -11.75 1.87 17.89
C ASN A 39 -12.64 2.67 16.93
N LEU A 40 -12.47 2.49 15.62
CA LEU A 40 -13.26 3.11 14.56
C LEU A 40 -14.71 2.68 14.65
N PHE A 41 -14.93 1.51 15.25
CA PHE A 41 -16.23 0.94 15.50
C PHE A 41 -16.46 0.82 17.00
N GLU A 42 -17.72 0.94 17.37
CA GLU A 42 -18.23 0.57 18.68
C GLU A 42 -19.41 -0.38 18.52
N ASP A 43 -19.81 -1.00 19.62
CA ASP A 43 -21.01 -1.81 19.69
C ASP A 43 -21.99 -1.31 20.74
N ARG A 44 -23.27 -1.63 20.54
CA ARG A 44 -24.32 -1.54 21.54
C ARG A 44 -24.95 -2.91 21.70
N ALA A 45 -24.99 -3.39 22.94
CA ALA A 45 -25.58 -4.67 23.27
C ALA A 45 -26.96 -4.46 23.89
N GLU A 46 -27.99 -5.09 23.32
CA GLU A 46 -29.38 -5.05 23.80
C GLU A 46 -29.98 -3.64 23.94
N GLU A 47 -29.39 -2.62 23.30
CA GLU A 47 -29.90 -1.25 23.35
C GLU A 47 -31.12 -1.08 22.42
N PHE A 48 -32.16 -0.42 22.92
CA PHE A 48 -33.41 -0.26 22.18
C PHE A 48 -33.30 0.73 21.03
N ILE A 49 -33.77 0.32 19.85
CA ILE A 49 -33.88 1.20 18.69
C ILE A 49 -35.13 2.09 18.80
N LEU A 50 -34.93 3.39 18.58
CA LEU A 50 -35.99 4.39 18.54
C LEU A 50 -36.61 4.48 17.15
N TYR A 51 -37.82 3.97 17.04
CA TYR A 51 -38.65 4.12 15.85
C TYR A 51 -39.36 5.48 15.80
N GLU A 52 -39.65 5.96 14.60
CA GLU A 52 -40.37 7.21 14.35
C GLU A 52 -41.85 6.98 14.04
N GLY A 53 -42.66 8.00 14.32
CA GLY A 53 -44.07 8.06 13.94
C GLY A 53 -44.90 6.88 14.46
N ILE A 54 -45.74 6.34 13.58
CA ILE A 54 -46.70 5.26 13.88
C ILE A 54 -46.00 3.98 14.39
N LEU A 55 -44.77 3.72 13.94
CA LEU A 55 -44.00 2.54 14.35
C LEU A 55 -43.62 2.58 15.83
N ARG A 56 -43.46 3.77 16.42
CA ARG A 56 -43.20 3.93 17.85
C ARG A 56 -44.39 3.52 18.72
N SER A 57 -45.61 3.72 18.22
CA SER A 57 -46.85 3.36 18.92
C SER A 57 -47.27 1.91 18.71
N GLU A 58 -46.93 1.32 17.56
CA GLU A 58 -47.42 -0.02 17.17
C GLU A 58 -46.42 -1.14 17.44
N LEU A 59 -45.11 -0.85 17.45
CA LEU A 59 -44.07 -1.86 17.66
C LEU A 59 -43.64 -1.94 19.12
N LYS A 60 -43.35 -3.16 19.56
CA LYS A 60 -42.64 -3.39 20.82
C LYS A 60 -41.22 -2.86 20.69
N LYS A 61 -40.68 -2.32 21.79
CA LYS A 61 -39.26 -1.96 21.86
C LYS A 61 -38.42 -3.21 21.61
N GLN A 62 -37.55 -3.15 20.61
CA GLN A 62 -36.64 -4.23 20.24
C GLN A 62 -35.21 -3.74 20.42
N GLY A 63 -34.41 -4.51 21.16
CA GLY A 63 -32.98 -4.32 21.29
C GLY A 63 -32.31 -5.54 20.69
N PRO A 64 -31.71 -5.45 19.50
CA PRO A 64 -30.91 -6.55 18.95
C PRO A 64 -29.79 -6.91 19.92
N ASP A 65 -29.37 -8.18 19.93
CA ASP A 65 -28.34 -8.64 20.87
C ASP A 65 -27.07 -7.81 20.78
N ARG A 66 -26.62 -7.51 19.55
CA ARG A 66 -25.55 -6.53 19.30
C ARG A 66 -25.75 -5.77 17.99
N VAL A 67 -25.37 -4.50 18.02
CA VAL A 67 -25.30 -3.63 16.84
C VAL A 67 -23.93 -2.97 16.79
N TYR A 68 -23.28 -2.98 15.64
CA TYR A 68 -21.99 -2.35 15.40
C TYR A 68 -22.14 -1.18 14.43
N GLY A 69 -21.38 -0.11 14.70
CA GLY A 69 -21.42 1.13 13.94
C GLY A 69 -20.17 1.95 14.13
N LEU A 70 -20.15 3.14 13.53
CA LEU A 70 -19.02 4.05 13.62
C LEU A 70 -18.96 4.70 15.00
N LYS A 71 -17.75 4.75 15.56
CA LYS A 71 -17.47 5.58 16.73
C LYS A 71 -17.57 7.07 16.38
N ASN A 72 -18.00 7.89 17.34
CA ASN A 72 -17.94 9.34 17.17
C ASN A 72 -16.46 9.80 17.12
N THR A 73 -16.02 10.31 15.97
CA THR A 73 -14.69 10.93 15.81
C THR A 73 -14.83 12.45 15.76
N ARG A 74 -13.75 13.21 16.00
CA ARG A 74 -13.78 14.68 15.97
C ARG A 74 -14.22 15.21 14.61
N ASN A 75 -13.81 14.54 13.54
CA ASN A 75 -14.18 14.87 12.18
C ASN A 75 -15.70 14.68 11.96
N ILE A 76 -16.26 13.51 12.31
CA ILE A 76 -17.71 13.27 12.21
C ILE A 76 -18.47 14.28 13.09
N ASP A 77 -18.01 14.50 14.32
CA ASP A 77 -18.62 15.42 15.27
C ASP A 77 -18.60 16.88 14.75
N SER A 78 -17.50 17.30 14.13
CA SER A 78 -17.38 18.64 13.52
C SER A 78 -18.29 18.83 12.31
N LEU A 79 -18.47 17.79 11.50
CA LEU A 79 -19.38 17.82 10.35
C LEU A 79 -20.84 17.83 10.80
N LEU A 80 -21.18 17.03 11.81
CA LEU A 80 -22.51 17.01 12.40
C LEU A 80 -22.84 18.33 13.13
N SER A 81 -21.86 18.96 13.78
CA SER A 81 -22.04 20.25 14.46
C SER A 81 -21.99 21.46 13.51
N SER A 82 -21.73 21.24 12.22
CA SER A 82 -21.74 22.33 11.23
C SER A 82 -23.16 22.77 10.93
N LEU A 83 -23.34 24.04 10.53
CA LEU A 83 -24.65 24.57 10.15
C LEU A 83 -25.22 23.80 8.97
N ALA A 84 -26.50 23.41 9.07
CA ALA A 84 -27.22 22.78 7.99
C ALA A 84 -27.42 23.77 6.83
N PRO A 85 -27.38 23.29 5.58
CA PRO A 85 -27.73 24.12 4.43
C PRO A 85 -29.14 24.71 4.58
N PRO A 86 -29.41 25.94 4.09
CA PRO A 86 -30.72 26.58 4.18
C PRO A 86 -31.86 25.77 3.54
N GLU A 87 -31.52 24.87 2.61
CA GLU A 87 -32.45 23.99 1.89
C GLU A 87 -32.94 22.81 2.76
N LEU A 88 -32.16 22.44 3.78
CA LEU A 88 -32.38 21.30 4.66
C LEU A 88 -32.77 21.73 6.09
N ALA A 89 -32.37 22.93 6.51
CA ALA A 89 -32.67 23.48 7.84
C ALA A 89 -34.16 23.77 8.04
N ASN A 90 -34.71 23.41 9.20
CA ASN A 90 -36.08 23.77 9.58
C ASN A 90 -36.11 25.16 10.23
N GLU A 91 -35.09 25.50 11.01
CA GLU A 91 -34.92 26.80 11.67
C GLU A 91 -33.53 27.43 11.38
N PRO A 92 -33.42 28.77 11.40
CA PRO A 92 -32.16 29.46 11.21
C PRO A 92 -31.20 29.18 12.38
N GLY A 93 -30.21 28.32 12.15
CA GLY A 93 -29.23 27.91 13.16
C GLY A 93 -29.15 26.40 13.38
N ASP A 94 -30.03 25.62 12.75
CA ASP A 94 -29.98 24.15 12.81
C ASP A 94 -28.62 23.63 12.34
N THR A 95 -28.11 22.64 13.07
CA THR A 95 -26.91 21.90 12.67
C THR A 95 -27.27 20.68 11.82
N VAL A 96 -26.29 20.11 11.13
CA VAL A 96 -26.48 18.86 10.38
C VAL A 96 -26.97 17.73 11.29
N ALA A 97 -26.56 17.70 12.55
CA ALA A 97 -27.02 16.73 13.55
C ALA A 97 -28.52 16.84 13.86
N ASP A 98 -29.08 18.05 13.79
CA ASP A 98 -30.48 18.34 14.09
C ASP A 98 -31.40 17.92 12.93
N VAL A 99 -30.89 18.03 11.70
CA VAL A 99 -31.65 17.71 10.48
C VAL A 99 -31.49 16.24 10.08
N ILE A 100 -30.29 15.67 10.25
CA ILE A 100 -29.97 14.31 9.81
C ILE A 100 -29.85 13.39 11.00
N LYS A 101 -30.73 12.40 11.05
CA LYS A 101 -30.63 11.32 12.01
C LYS A 101 -29.42 10.45 11.70
N HIS A 102 -28.52 10.37 12.67
CA HIS A 102 -27.22 9.72 12.53
C HIS A 102 -27.04 8.55 13.51
N THR A 103 -28.01 8.34 14.42
CA THR A 103 -28.07 7.20 15.34
C THR A 103 -29.53 6.78 15.57
N PRO A 104 -29.82 5.48 15.70
CA PRO A 104 -31.15 4.99 16.05
C PRO A 104 -31.40 4.95 17.56
N PHE A 105 -30.42 5.30 18.40
CA PHE A 105 -30.46 5.13 19.86
C PHE A 105 -30.79 6.44 20.59
N SER A 106 -31.13 6.36 21.88
CA SER A 106 -31.50 7.53 22.71
C SER A 106 -30.32 8.23 23.39
N SER A 107 -29.12 7.66 23.33
CA SER A 107 -27.96 8.16 24.08
C SER A 107 -27.20 9.24 23.30
N ASP A 108 -27.31 10.49 23.74
CA ASP A 108 -26.57 11.63 23.15
C ASP A 108 -25.13 11.74 23.66
N ILE A 109 -24.81 11.11 24.80
CA ILE A 109 -23.50 11.26 25.48
C ILE A 109 -22.40 10.49 24.73
N ASP A 110 -22.76 9.36 24.13
CA ASP A 110 -21.87 8.55 23.31
C ASP A 110 -22.69 7.79 22.25
N PRO A 111 -23.04 8.44 21.13
CA PRO A 111 -23.93 7.89 20.13
C PRO A 111 -23.19 6.94 19.17
N LEU A 112 -23.73 5.73 18.97
CA LEU A 112 -23.26 4.84 17.92
C LEU A 112 -23.74 5.38 16.56
N ARG A 113 -22.81 5.91 15.76
CA ARG A 113 -23.13 6.62 14.51
C ARG A 113 -23.24 5.64 13.34
N PHE A 114 -24.22 5.85 12.47
CA PHE A 114 -24.43 5.08 11.23
C PHE A 114 -24.13 3.56 11.37
N PRO A 115 -24.94 2.82 12.14
CA PRO A 115 -24.69 1.39 12.32
C PRO A 115 -24.87 0.59 11.02
N PHE A 116 -24.01 -0.41 10.84
CA PHE A 116 -23.91 -1.18 9.58
C PHE A 116 -23.96 -2.70 9.79
N LEU A 117 -23.90 -3.19 11.03
CA LEU A 117 -23.92 -4.62 11.31
C LEU A 117 -24.81 -4.92 12.53
N VAL A 118 -25.71 -5.89 12.36
CA VAL A 118 -26.59 -6.41 13.41
C VAL A 118 -26.26 -7.88 13.67
N LEU A 119 -26.20 -8.26 14.94
CA LEU A 119 -26.06 -9.65 15.37
C LEU A 119 -27.25 -10.03 16.25
N GLU A 120 -27.86 -11.17 15.95
CA GLU A 120 -28.97 -11.73 16.71
C GLU A 120 -28.75 -13.24 16.91
N ALA A 121 -28.98 -13.71 18.12
CA ALA A 121 -28.79 -15.07 18.54
C ALA A 121 -30.10 -15.65 19.10
N LYS A 122 -30.32 -16.94 18.85
CA LYS A 122 -31.27 -17.72 19.64
C LYS A 122 -30.67 -18.99 20.17
N SER A 123 -31.23 -19.44 21.28
CA SER A 123 -30.85 -20.74 21.83
C SER A 123 -31.17 -21.86 20.84
N GLU A 124 -30.29 -22.85 20.79
CA GLU A 124 -30.49 -24.06 19.99
C GLU A 124 -31.80 -24.78 20.36
N SER A 125 -32.14 -24.78 21.65
CA SER A 125 -33.35 -25.38 22.21
C SER A 125 -34.64 -24.60 21.94
N SER A 126 -34.59 -23.43 21.30
CA SER A 126 -35.79 -22.67 20.97
C SER A 126 -36.60 -23.39 19.87
N SER A 127 -37.93 -23.40 20.00
CA SER A 127 -38.82 -23.95 18.97
C SER A 127 -38.88 -23.09 17.70
N SER A 128 -38.34 -21.87 17.78
CA SER A 128 -38.36 -20.88 16.71
C SER A 128 -37.10 -20.97 15.83
N GLY A 129 -37.30 -21.12 14.51
CA GLY A 129 -36.20 -21.16 13.53
C GLY A 129 -35.57 -19.81 13.23
N PHE A 130 -34.70 -19.78 12.21
CA PHE A 130 -34.06 -18.54 11.72
C PHE A 130 -35.07 -17.49 11.23
N ASP A 131 -36.26 -17.90 10.80
CA ASP A 131 -37.32 -16.97 10.39
C ASP A 131 -37.78 -16.08 11.55
N ALA A 132 -37.80 -16.62 12.77
CA ALA A 132 -38.16 -15.83 13.94
C ALA A 132 -37.04 -14.85 14.34
N ILE A 133 -35.78 -15.20 14.06
CA ILE A 133 -34.64 -14.27 14.21
C ILE A 133 -34.80 -13.13 13.19
N GLN A 134 -35.07 -13.45 11.92
CA GLN A 134 -35.31 -12.43 10.89
C GLN A 134 -36.48 -11.51 11.23
N ILE A 135 -37.63 -12.05 11.66
CA ILE A 135 -38.81 -11.25 12.06
C ILE A 135 -38.47 -10.30 13.21
N GLN A 136 -37.68 -10.76 14.18
CA GLN A 136 -37.26 -9.95 15.32
C GLN A 136 -36.32 -8.81 14.91
N SER A 137 -35.39 -9.08 13.99
CA SER A 137 -34.38 -8.10 13.54
C SER A 137 -34.82 -7.25 12.34
N ALA A 138 -35.96 -7.54 11.70
CA ALA A 138 -36.41 -6.85 10.48
C ALA A 138 -36.63 -5.34 10.67
N PHE A 139 -37.34 -4.92 11.72
CA PHE A 139 -37.55 -3.49 12.00
C PHE A 139 -36.28 -2.77 12.45
N PRO A 140 -35.41 -3.37 13.31
CA PRO A 140 -34.06 -2.86 13.55
C PRO A 140 -33.27 -2.60 12.27
N ILE A 141 -33.18 -3.60 11.39
CA ILE A 141 -32.46 -3.51 10.12
C ILE A 141 -33.05 -2.40 9.24
N ARG A 142 -34.38 -2.32 9.15
CA ARG A 142 -35.07 -1.24 8.41
C ARG A 142 -34.73 0.15 8.96
N ALA A 143 -34.67 0.31 10.27
CA ALA A 143 -34.29 1.59 10.88
C ALA A 143 -32.85 1.98 10.49
N LEU A 144 -31.91 1.02 10.49
CA LEU A 144 -30.52 1.26 10.08
C LEU A 144 -30.39 1.61 8.60
N LEU A 145 -31.06 0.86 7.72
CA LEU A 145 -31.08 1.14 6.28
C LEU A 145 -31.65 2.52 5.99
N LYS A 146 -32.72 2.90 6.71
CA LYS A 146 -33.33 4.22 6.56
C LYS A 146 -32.38 5.36 6.96
N LEU A 147 -31.57 5.21 8.02
CA LEU A 147 -30.54 6.21 8.36
C LEU A 147 -29.56 6.47 7.22
N GLN A 148 -29.17 5.42 6.50
CA GLN A 148 -28.27 5.52 5.36
C GLN A 148 -28.98 6.14 4.15
N GLU A 149 -30.22 5.75 3.87
CA GLU A 149 -31.08 6.31 2.82
C GLU A 149 -31.35 7.81 3.02
N ASP A 150 -31.66 8.23 4.25
CA ASP A 150 -31.93 9.63 4.60
C ASP A 150 -30.67 10.49 4.42
N LEU A 151 -29.48 9.99 4.80
CA LEU A 151 -28.20 10.66 4.57
C LEU A 151 -27.90 10.83 3.07
N GLN A 152 -28.14 9.79 2.26
CA GLN A 152 -27.92 9.83 0.82
C GLN A 152 -28.90 10.78 0.13
N SER A 153 -30.18 10.73 0.50
CA SER A 153 -31.23 11.60 -0.06
C SER A 153 -31.00 13.08 0.26
N SER A 154 -30.35 13.37 1.39
CA SER A 154 -29.98 14.72 1.79
C SER A 154 -28.71 15.23 1.11
N SER A 155 -27.94 14.35 0.44
CA SER A 155 -26.70 14.70 -0.22
C SER A 155 -26.93 15.02 -1.70
N PRO A 156 -26.28 16.07 -2.26
CA PRO A 156 -26.35 16.35 -3.70
C PRO A 156 -25.60 15.33 -4.55
N ILE A 157 -24.87 14.38 -3.94
CA ILE A 157 -24.17 13.29 -4.62
C ILE A 157 -25.12 12.10 -4.75
N SER A 158 -25.68 11.89 -5.94
CA SER A 158 -26.37 10.64 -6.28
C SER A 158 -25.37 9.72 -6.99
N ASP A 159 -24.71 8.84 -6.23
CA ASP A 159 -23.88 7.77 -6.78
C ASP A 159 -24.64 6.43 -6.69
N PRO A 160 -25.14 5.88 -7.81
CA PRO A 160 -25.85 4.60 -7.82
C PRO A 160 -24.97 3.41 -7.44
N ALA A 161 -23.64 3.57 -7.38
CA ALA A 161 -22.73 2.50 -6.94
C ALA A 161 -22.78 2.26 -5.42
N MET A 162 -23.42 3.14 -4.65
CA MET A 162 -23.33 3.19 -3.19
C MET A 162 -24.69 3.07 -2.50
N ALA A 163 -25.38 1.96 -2.74
CA ALA A 163 -26.69 1.69 -2.14
C ALA A 163 -26.60 1.36 -0.64
N PRO A 164 -27.61 1.72 0.19
CA PRO A 164 -27.66 1.36 1.61
C PRO A 164 -27.54 -0.15 1.83
N LEU A 165 -26.61 -0.53 2.72
CA LEU A 165 -26.32 -1.92 3.06
C LEU A 165 -26.14 -2.08 4.57
N VAL A 166 -26.82 -3.08 5.13
CA VAL A 166 -26.64 -3.51 6.52
C VAL A 166 -26.35 -5.01 6.52
N TRP A 167 -25.25 -5.40 7.15
CA TRP A 167 -24.91 -6.80 7.38
C TRP A 167 -25.72 -7.34 8.56
N PHE A 168 -26.18 -8.59 8.42
CA PHE A 168 -26.92 -9.25 9.48
C PHE A 168 -26.38 -10.65 9.72
N LEU A 169 -25.90 -10.88 10.95
CA LEU A 169 -25.43 -12.18 11.42
C LEU A 169 -26.49 -12.79 12.35
N ALA A 170 -27.04 -13.93 11.93
CA ALA A 170 -27.95 -14.71 12.76
C ALA A 170 -27.25 -15.99 13.23
N CYS A 171 -27.31 -16.28 14.52
CA CYS A 171 -26.78 -17.54 15.05
C CYS A 171 -27.81 -18.30 15.88
N ARG A 172 -27.75 -19.63 15.78
CA ARG A 172 -28.51 -20.56 16.60
C ARG A 172 -27.61 -21.73 16.98
N GLY A 173 -27.10 -21.73 18.20
CA GLY A 173 -26.10 -22.71 18.63
C GLY A 173 -24.83 -22.61 17.77
N ASP A 174 -24.47 -23.70 17.12
CA ASP A 174 -23.34 -23.78 16.20
C ASP A 174 -23.67 -23.32 14.76
N ALA A 175 -24.95 -23.18 14.40
CA ALA A 175 -25.37 -22.78 13.07
C ALA A 175 -25.40 -21.26 12.93
N TRP A 176 -24.69 -20.75 11.92
CA TRP A 176 -24.56 -19.33 11.61
C TRP A 176 -25.04 -19.03 10.19
N ARG A 177 -25.64 -17.86 10.02
CA ARG A 177 -26.05 -17.33 8.73
C ARG A 177 -25.64 -15.87 8.61
N VAL A 178 -25.14 -15.50 7.45
CA VAL A 178 -24.79 -14.14 7.09
C VAL A 178 -25.76 -13.69 5.99
N TYR A 179 -26.38 -12.54 6.22
CA TYR A 179 -27.30 -11.91 5.30
C TYR A 179 -26.79 -10.52 4.91
N GLY A 180 -27.10 -10.11 3.68
CA GLY A 180 -27.03 -8.73 3.25
C GLY A 180 -28.43 -8.15 3.19
N ALA A 181 -28.67 -7.05 3.90
CA ALA A 181 -29.92 -6.33 3.85
C ALA A 181 -29.76 -5.03 3.07
N TYR A 182 -30.67 -4.76 2.13
CA TYR A 182 -30.60 -3.62 1.22
C TYR A 182 -31.99 -3.06 0.90
N ILE A 183 -32.01 -1.90 0.26
CA ILE A 183 -33.23 -1.24 -0.20
C ILE A 183 -33.44 -1.54 -1.68
N ALA A 184 -34.58 -2.12 -2.02
CA ALA A 184 -34.99 -2.33 -3.41
C ALA A 184 -36.02 -1.25 -3.78
N PRO A 185 -35.67 -0.31 -4.70
CA PRO A 185 -36.59 0.73 -5.12
C PRO A 185 -37.78 0.10 -5.85
N GLY A 186 -38.99 0.53 -5.50
CA GLY A 186 -40.21 0.03 -6.13
C GLY A 186 -40.27 0.41 -7.60
N GLN A 187 -40.52 -0.57 -8.47
CA GLN A 187 -40.82 -0.34 -9.89
C GLN A 187 -42.33 -0.21 -10.09
N ASN A 188 -42.78 0.63 -11.02
CA ASN A 188 -44.19 0.77 -11.43
C ASN A 188 -45.17 1.04 -10.26
N GLU A 189 -44.97 2.13 -9.52
CA GLU A 189 -45.84 2.56 -8.40
C GLU A 189 -45.88 1.61 -7.19
N SER A 190 -45.05 0.56 -7.16
CA SER A 190 -44.87 -0.26 -5.95
C SER A 190 -44.08 0.50 -4.86
N PRO A 191 -44.38 0.28 -3.58
CA PRO A 191 -43.61 0.89 -2.49
C PRO A 191 -42.20 0.30 -2.44
N THR A 192 -41.22 1.11 -2.04
CA THR A 192 -39.85 0.69 -1.73
C THR A 192 -39.84 -0.49 -0.76
N SER A 193 -39.17 -1.59 -1.12
CA SER A 193 -39.02 -2.77 -0.27
C SER A 193 -37.67 -2.78 0.43
N TYR A 194 -37.66 -3.30 1.66
CA TYR A 194 -36.45 -3.56 2.43
C TYR A 194 -36.25 -5.08 2.45
N GLU A 195 -35.18 -5.56 1.82
CA GLU A 195 -34.96 -6.98 1.57
C GLU A 195 -33.79 -7.50 2.41
N ILE A 196 -33.88 -8.77 2.84
CA ILE A 196 -32.85 -9.48 3.59
C ILE A 196 -32.51 -10.75 2.81
N SER A 197 -31.33 -10.78 2.19
CA SER A 197 -30.90 -11.88 1.34
C SER A 197 -29.83 -12.73 2.03
N LEU A 198 -30.04 -14.05 2.07
CA LEU A 198 -29.07 -15.00 2.63
C LEU A 198 -27.86 -15.12 1.70
N LEU A 199 -26.67 -14.79 2.21
CA LEU A 199 -25.42 -14.83 1.46
C LEU A 199 -24.57 -16.04 1.82
N TRP A 200 -24.59 -16.44 3.09
CA TRP A 200 -23.84 -17.60 3.56
C TRP A 200 -24.53 -18.29 4.73
N SER A 201 -24.37 -19.61 4.83
CA SER A 201 -24.78 -20.41 5.97
C SER A 201 -23.77 -21.51 6.26
N GLY A 202 -23.47 -21.76 7.53
CA GLY A 202 -22.55 -22.81 7.94
C GLY A 202 -22.66 -23.13 9.42
N SER A 203 -21.87 -24.10 9.87
CA SER A 203 -21.79 -24.58 11.25
C SER A 203 -20.35 -24.44 11.76
N LEU A 204 -20.21 -23.90 12.97
CA LEU A 204 -18.92 -23.74 13.64
C LEU A 204 -18.28 -25.08 14.07
N LEU A 205 -19.01 -26.19 13.99
CA LEU A 205 -18.45 -27.52 14.23
C LEU A 205 -17.49 -27.96 13.12
N HIS A 206 -17.59 -27.35 11.94
CA HIS A 206 -16.73 -27.66 10.80
C HIS A 206 -15.67 -26.57 10.66
N LYS A 207 -14.38 -26.96 10.75
CA LYS A 207 -13.25 -26.02 10.70
C LYS A 207 -13.27 -25.12 9.46
N ASP A 208 -13.62 -25.68 8.30
CA ASP A 208 -13.66 -24.94 7.04
C ASP A 208 -14.76 -23.87 7.06
N GLN A 209 -15.93 -24.18 7.61
CA GLN A 209 -17.06 -23.25 7.72
C GLN A 209 -16.80 -22.19 8.79
N ALA A 210 -16.13 -22.55 9.89
CA ALA A 210 -15.68 -21.59 10.89
C ALA A 210 -14.64 -20.62 10.30
N LEU A 211 -13.67 -21.11 9.53
CA LEU A 211 -12.68 -20.28 8.84
C LEU A 211 -13.35 -19.36 7.80
N GLN A 212 -14.29 -19.88 7.02
CA GLN A 212 -15.08 -19.05 6.09
C GLN A 212 -15.79 -17.91 6.81
N LEU A 213 -16.45 -18.18 7.95
CA LEU A 213 -17.12 -17.13 8.72
C LEU A 213 -16.13 -16.07 9.22
N VAL A 214 -14.96 -16.48 9.72
CA VAL A 214 -13.91 -15.54 10.15
C VAL A 214 -13.48 -14.64 8.98
N LEU A 215 -13.22 -15.21 7.82
CA LEU A 215 -12.83 -14.45 6.62
C LEU A 215 -13.95 -13.51 6.14
N ILE A 216 -15.22 -13.93 6.25
CA ILE A 216 -16.38 -13.09 5.92
C ILE A 216 -16.47 -11.91 6.89
N VAL A 217 -16.28 -12.14 8.19
CA VAL A 217 -16.30 -11.06 9.20
C VAL A 217 -15.14 -10.10 8.98
N ASP A 218 -13.93 -10.59 8.69
CA ASP A 218 -12.78 -9.75 8.32
C ASP A 218 -13.12 -8.87 7.11
N TYR A 219 -13.69 -9.46 6.06
CA TYR A 219 -14.13 -8.72 4.88
C TYR A 219 -15.17 -7.64 5.19
N ILE A 220 -16.17 -7.94 6.04
CA ILE A 220 -17.19 -6.98 6.46
C ILE A 220 -16.54 -5.80 7.20
N MET A 221 -15.58 -6.07 8.09
CA MET A 221 -14.91 -5.02 8.85
C MET A 221 -13.96 -4.19 7.99
N ASP A 222 -13.26 -4.80 7.03
CA ASP A 222 -12.44 -4.10 6.04
C ASP A 222 -13.30 -3.20 5.13
N TRP A 223 -14.43 -3.72 4.62
CA TRP A 223 -15.43 -2.93 3.89
C TRP A 223 -15.94 -1.76 4.73
N ALA A 224 -16.27 -2.00 6.00
CA ALA A 224 -16.76 -0.96 6.88
C ALA A 224 -15.71 0.15 7.10
N ARG A 225 -14.43 -0.22 7.21
CA ARG A 225 -13.30 0.67 7.48
C ARG A 225 -12.95 1.53 6.26
N ASP A 226 -12.78 0.89 5.12
CA ASP A 226 -12.13 1.48 3.95
C ASP A 226 -13.15 2.06 2.95
N ILE A 227 -14.39 1.56 2.96
CA ILE A 227 -15.43 1.91 1.99
C ILE A 227 -16.57 2.65 2.71
N TYR A 228 -17.30 1.96 3.59
CA TYR A 228 -18.51 2.51 4.25
C TYR A 228 -18.24 3.80 5.03
N ARG A 229 -17.23 3.80 5.92
CA ARG A 229 -16.91 4.98 6.73
C ARG A 229 -16.56 6.19 5.87
N LEU A 230 -15.76 5.96 4.82
CA LEU A 230 -15.32 7.02 3.92
C LEU A 230 -16.51 7.62 3.16
N GLU A 231 -17.48 6.79 2.79
CA GLU A 231 -18.73 7.24 2.19
C GLU A 231 -19.58 8.09 3.13
N ILE A 232 -19.76 7.66 4.38
CA ILE A 232 -20.49 8.47 5.37
C ILE A 232 -19.86 9.86 5.50
N VAL A 233 -18.53 9.92 5.65
CA VAL A 233 -17.80 11.20 5.75
C VAL A 233 -17.95 12.02 4.46
N ARG A 234 -17.90 11.38 3.28
CA ARG A 234 -18.08 12.05 1.99
C ARG A 234 -19.46 12.67 1.86
N HIS A 235 -20.53 11.96 2.21
CA HIS A 235 -21.89 12.49 2.15
C HIS A 235 -22.08 13.64 3.14
N LEU A 236 -21.62 13.49 4.40
CA LEU A 236 -21.67 14.57 5.40
C LEU A 236 -20.93 15.84 4.93
N LYS A 237 -19.71 15.68 4.39
CA LYS A 237 -18.95 16.82 3.83
C LYS A 237 -19.67 17.47 2.66
N SER A 238 -20.27 16.68 1.78
CA SER A 238 -21.00 17.20 0.63
C SER A 238 -22.21 18.03 1.08
N ILE A 239 -22.92 17.59 2.12
CA ILE A 239 -24.02 18.34 2.73
C ILE A 239 -23.52 19.66 3.30
N VAL A 240 -22.42 19.65 4.07
CA VAL A 240 -21.87 20.87 4.68
C VAL A 240 -21.33 21.87 3.65
N THR A 241 -20.70 21.39 2.58
CA THR A 241 -19.95 22.25 1.63
C THR A 241 -20.71 22.57 0.35
N GLY A 242 -21.77 21.82 0.02
CA GLY A 242 -22.51 21.93 -1.25
C GLY A 242 -21.68 21.56 -2.49
N GLN A 243 -20.47 21.00 -2.32
CA GLN A 243 -19.57 20.66 -3.42
C GLN A 243 -19.49 19.15 -3.64
N ILE A 244 -19.49 18.75 -4.92
CA ILE A 244 -19.13 17.39 -5.37
C ILE A 244 -17.60 17.37 -5.50
N SER A 245 -16.89 17.30 -4.38
CA SER A 245 -15.42 17.31 -4.40
C SER A 245 -14.86 15.91 -4.61
N ASP A 246 -14.54 15.57 -5.86
CA ASP A 246 -13.75 14.39 -6.26
C ASP A 246 -12.24 14.55 -5.96
N GLN A 247 -11.84 15.60 -5.25
CA GLN A 247 -10.44 15.78 -4.86
C GLN A 247 -10.16 14.99 -3.58
N MET A 248 -9.59 13.80 -3.77
CA MET A 248 -9.01 12.90 -2.76
C MET A 248 -7.88 13.59 -1.95
N SER A 249 -8.24 14.58 -1.15
CA SER A 249 -7.47 15.09 -0.02
C SER A 249 -8.27 14.78 1.25
N PHE A 250 -8.49 13.50 1.51
CA PHE A 250 -8.95 13.05 2.82
C PHE A 250 -7.77 13.14 3.80
N GLN A 251 -7.43 14.36 4.23
CA GLN A 251 -6.78 14.52 5.54
C GLN A 251 -7.85 14.26 6.60
N ASP A 252 -8.16 12.99 6.82
CA ASP A 252 -8.86 12.60 8.04
C ASP A 252 -7.78 12.44 9.12
N SER A 253 -7.50 13.53 9.82
CA SER A 253 -6.57 13.58 10.95
C SER A 253 -6.94 12.58 12.05
N ASP A 254 -8.18 12.07 12.08
CA ASP A 254 -8.62 11.07 13.06
C ASP A 254 -8.26 9.63 12.65
N ILE A 255 -7.80 9.39 11.41
CA ILE A 255 -7.11 8.15 11.05
C ILE A 255 -5.77 8.07 11.81
N PHE A 256 -5.19 9.23 12.15
CA PHE A 256 -3.94 9.37 12.86
C PHE A 256 -4.02 10.39 14.01
N SER A 257 -4.70 10.09 15.12
CA SER A 257 -4.39 10.83 16.35
C SER A 257 -4.80 10.17 17.66
N THR A 258 -3.77 9.80 18.42
CA THR A 258 -3.52 10.33 19.77
C THR A 258 -4.75 10.46 20.68
N CYS A 259 -4.99 9.43 21.50
CA CYS A 259 -5.75 9.63 22.73
C CYS A 259 -4.88 10.41 23.72
N GLY A 260 -5.31 11.63 24.09
CA GLY A 260 -4.69 12.46 25.12
C GLY A 260 -3.83 13.59 24.58
N SER A 261 -3.89 14.75 25.24
CA SER A 261 -3.04 15.91 24.97
C SER A 261 -1.55 15.54 24.93
N VAL A 262 -0.99 15.34 23.74
CA VAL A 262 0.45 15.15 23.53
C VAL A 262 1.21 16.46 23.72
N PHE A 263 0.53 17.61 23.62
CA PHE A 263 1.14 18.93 23.91
C PHE A 263 1.67 19.06 25.35
N ASN A 264 1.21 18.21 26.27
CA ASN A 264 1.74 18.16 27.63
C ASN A 264 2.69 16.98 27.91
N TRP A 265 2.86 16.04 26.97
CA TRP A 265 3.68 14.82 27.15
C TRP A 265 4.91 14.77 26.23
N ILE A 266 4.89 15.53 25.14
CA ILE A 266 6.08 15.91 24.40
C ILE A 266 6.30 17.38 24.73
N PRO A 267 7.33 17.74 25.52
CA PRO A 267 7.70 19.15 25.59
C PRO A 267 7.96 19.59 24.14
N PRO A 268 7.52 20.79 23.71
CA PRO A 268 7.94 21.31 22.42
C PRO A 268 9.46 21.11 22.34
N PRO A 269 10.02 20.73 21.17
CA PRO A 269 11.46 20.68 21.01
C PRO A 269 11.98 21.96 21.62
N ARG A 270 12.84 21.86 22.65
CA ARG A 270 13.46 23.07 23.21
C ARG A 270 13.99 23.80 21.99
N SER A 271 13.56 25.04 21.77
CA SER A 271 14.23 25.91 20.82
C SER A 271 15.69 25.85 21.22
N ILE A 272 16.49 25.15 20.42
CA ILE A 272 17.92 25.03 20.65
C ILE A 272 18.42 26.44 20.41
N THR A 273 18.51 27.24 21.47
CA THR A 273 19.38 28.40 21.46
C THR A 273 20.77 27.84 21.23
N ALA A 274 21.59 28.57 20.46
CA ALA A 274 22.92 28.16 20.04
C ALA A 274 23.88 27.79 21.20
N GLU A 275 23.44 27.99 22.45
CA GLU A 275 24.16 27.69 23.68
C GLU A 275 23.98 26.22 24.13
N ASP A 276 22.88 25.54 23.80
CA ASP A 276 22.64 24.14 24.19
C ASP A 276 23.45 23.12 23.35
N ILE A 277 24.12 23.57 22.28
CA ILE A 277 25.00 22.73 21.45
C ILE A 277 26.37 22.50 22.11
N ALA A 278 26.71 23.24 23.17
CA ALA A 278 28.05 23.19 23.76
C ALA A 278 28.25 22.12 24.86
N GLU A 279 27.21 21.59 25.50
CA GLU A 279 27.39 20.78 26.74
C GLU A 279 26.86 19.34 26.72
N SER A 280 26.27 18.85 25.63
CA SER A 280 25.83 17.45 25.53
C SER A 280 26.54 16.69 24.41
N SER A 281 27.85 16.51 24.59
CA SER A 281 28.64 15.54 23.83
C SER A 281 28.32 14.11 24.29
N PHE A 282 27.22 13.55 23.79
CA PHE A 282 27.04 12.10 23.72
C PHE A 282 27.16 11.66 22.27
N THR A 283 28.40 11.41 21.88
CA THR A 283 28.78 10.53 20.77
C THR A 283 28.32 9.11 21.09
N ALA A 284 27.06 8.79 20.83
CA ALA A 284 26.57 7.40 20.81
C ALA A 284 26.25 7.02 19.37
N ASN A 285 27.09 6.13 18.84
CA ASN A 285 27.09 5.61 17.48
C ASN A 285 25.74 4.96 17.09
N ARG A 286 24.94 5.64 16.28
CA ARG A 286 23.75 5.08 15.63
C ARG A 286 24.12 3.96 14.63
N ASP A 287 25.35 4.00 14.09
CA ASP A 287 25.89 2.99 13.18
C ASP A 287 26.19 1.63 13.83
N GLN A 288 26.34 1.56 15.17
CA GLN A 288 26.55 0.28 15.88
C GLN A 288 25.25 -0.46 16.20
N PHE A 289 24.11 0.23 16.22
CA PHE A 289 22.82 -0.37 16.58
C PHE A 289 22.17 -1.10 15.39
N GLU A 290 22.36 -0.63 14.16
CA GLU A 290 21.83 -1.30 12.95
C GLU A 290 22.67 -2.53 12.55
N SER A 291 23.98 -2.53 12.82
CA SER A 291 24.86 -3.64 12.45
C SER A 291 24.65 -4.90 13.32
N SER A 292 24.18 -4.73 14.57
CA SER A 292 23.98 -5.81 15.55
C SER A 292 22.62 -6.51 15.48
N LEU A 293 21.66 -5.97 14.72
CA LEU A 293 20.31 -6.54 14.50
C LEU A 293 20.21 -7.43 13.25
N SER A 294 21.32 -7.65 12.56
CA SER A 294 21.41 -8.36 11.28
C SER A 294 21.12 -9.87 11.37
N THR A 295 20.90 -10.42 12.56
CA THR A 295 20.59 -11.85 12.76
C THR A 295 19.37 -12.04 13.63
N HIS A 296 18.45 -12.89 13.17
CA HIS A 296 17.28 -13.37 13.90
C HIS A 296 17.58 -13.86 15.33
N GLU A 297 18.79 -14.38 15.54
CA GLU A 297 19.31 -14.87 16.82
C GLU A 297 19.62 -13.77 17.84
N ALA A 298 19.88 -12.54 17.39
CA ALA A 298 20.14 -11.41 18.28
C ALA A 298 18.85 -10.78 18.84
N MET A 299 17.72 -10.93 18.13
CA MET A 299 16.43 -10.37 18.54
C MET A 299 15.63 -11.28 19.49
N LEU A 300 15.91 -12.58 19.47
CA LEU A 300 15.24 -13.56 20.32
C LEU A 300 16.28 -14.22 21.22
N ASN A 301 16.03 -14.22 22.53
CA ASN A 301 16.87 -14.93 23.52
C ASN A 301 16.85 -16.47 23.36
N THR A 302 16.26 -16.98 22.29
CA THR A 302 16.12 -18.40 21.97
C THR A 302 16.51 -18.62 20.52
N PRO A 303 17.37 -19.62 20.22
CA PRO A 303 17.70 -19.96 18.85
C PRO A 303 16.42 -20.34 18.12
N ILE A 304 16.16 -19.73 16.95
CA ILE A 304 14.97 -20.04 16.18
C ILE A 304 15.17 -21.40 15.48
N PRO A 305 14.39 -22.44 15.81
CA PRO A 305 14.55 -23.72 15.15
C PRO A 305 14.02 -23.61 13.71
N ASN A 306 14.91 -23.81 12.73
CA ASN A 306 14.49 -24.26 11.41
C ASN A 306 14.16 -25.76 11.54
N THR A 307 12.88 -26.11 11.45
CA THR A 307 12.42 -27.50 11.50
C THR A 307 12.08 -27.99 10.11
N GLU A 308 11.98 -29.31 9.92
CA GLU A 308 11.47 -29.89 8.66
C GLU A 308 10.03 -29.43 8.35
N LEU A 309 9.26 -29.01 9.36
CA LEU A 309 7.88 -28.56 9.23
C LEU A 309 7.73 -27.06 8.94
N GLY A 310 8.83 -26.29 9.04
CA GLY A 310 8.80 -24.86 8.79
C GLY A 310 9.80 -24.05 9.62
N SER A 311 9.85 -22.75 9.32
CA SER A 311 10.74 -21.76 9.93
C SER A 311 9.94 -20.63 10.57
N ILE A 312 10.33 -20.18 11.75
CA ILE A 312 9.80 -18.98 12.39
C ILE A 312 10.71 -17.80 12.02
N ARG A 313 10.13 -16.64 11.70
CA ARG A 313 10.86 -15.42 11.35
C ARG A 313 10.13 -14.21 11.89
N SER A 314 10.88 -13.20 12.33
CA SER A 314 10.31 -11.91 12.71
C SER A 314 10.07 -11.06 11.46
N ALA A 315 8.86 -10.54 11.28
CA ALA A 315 8.54 -9.60 10.20
C ALA A 315 9.25 -8.23 10.36
N PHE A 316 9.86 -7.97 11.51
CA PHE A 316 10.71 -6.80 11.73
C PHE A 316 12.01 -6.89 10.92
N ILE A 317 12.51 -8.10 10.69
CA ILE A 317 13.73 -8.32 9.92
C ILE A 317 13.34 -8.34 8.45
N SER A 318 13.76 -7.29 7.74
CA SER A 318 13.59 -7.18 6.30
C SER A 318 14.92 -6.82 5.66
N ASN A 319 15.19 -7.43 4.51
CA ASN A 319 16.41 -7.17 3.78
C ASN A 319 16.16 -6.10 2.72
N PHE A 320 16.95 -5.05 2.75
CA PHE A 320 16.95 -4.00 1.75
C PHE A 320 17.84 -4.41 0.59
N ARG A 321 17.31 -4.32 -0.63
CA ARG A 321 18.02 -4.66 -1.86
C ARG A 321 17.90 -3.51 -2.84
N PHE A 322 19.00 -3.17 -3.49
CA PHE A 322 19.05 -2.21 -4.58
C PHE A 322 19.53 -2.93 -5.83
N VAL A 323 18.76 -2.86 -6.91
CA VAL A 323 19.10 -3.47 -8.20
C VAL A 323 19.10 -2.36 -9.23
N CYS A 324 20.25 -2.03 -9.79
CA CYS A 324 20.33 -0.97 -10.78
C CYS A 324 21.16 -1.37 -12.00
N LEU A 325 20.63 -1.13 -13.20
CA LEU A 325 21.40 -1.22 -14.44
C LEU A 325 21.89 0.18 -14.82
N TYR A 326 23.19 0.41 -14.64
CA TYR A 326 23.87 1.63 -15.05
C TYR A 326 24.38 1.51 -16.49
N ILE A 327 24.00 2.46 -17.35
CA ILE A 327 24.48 2.56 -18.72
C ILE A 327 25.09 3.96 -18.90
N THR A 328 26.42 4.03 -18.78
CA THR A 328 27.22 5.24 -19.04
C THR A 328 27.79 5.22 -20.45
N SER A 329 28.31 6.35 -20.91
CA SER A 329 28.87 6.47 -22.26
C SER A 329 29.98 5.44 -22.51
N ASP A 330 30.89 5.24 -21.57
CA ASP A 330 31.99 4.28 -21.67
C ASP A 330 31.55 2.82 -21.75
N LEU A 331 30.35 2.51 -21.23
CA LEU A 331 29.81 1.14 -21.18
C LEU A 331 28.99 0.78 -22.41
N VAL A 332 28.52 1.75 -23.19
CA VAL A 332 27.73 1.50 -24.40
C VAL A 332 28.50 0.66 -25.43
N PRO A 333 29.77 0.94 -25.78
CA PRO A 333 30.52 0.09 -26.72
C PRO A 333 30.60 -1.37 -26.26
N SER A 334 30.92 -1.60 -24.98
CA SER A 334 30.98 -2.93 -24.36
C SER A 334 29.62 -3.64 -24.37
N LEU A 335 28.55 -2.92 -24.02
CA LEU A 335 27.17 -3.43 -24.03
C LEU A 335 26.73 -3.83 -25.45
N LEU A 336 27.02 -2.99 -26.45
CA LEU A 336 26.67 -3.24 -27.84
C LEU A 336 27.51 -4.36 -28.47
N GLU A 337 28.80 -4.45 -28.15
CA GLU A 337 29.68 -5.55 -28.60
C GLU A 337 29.20 -6.90 -28.03
N MET A 338 28.89 -6.92 -26.72
CA MET A 338 28.41 -8.13 -26.05
C MET A 338 27.09 -8.63 -26.65
N ILE A 339 26.17 -7.72 -26.98
CA ILE A 339 24.84 -8.06 -27.49
C ILE A 339 24.85 -8.31 -29.00
N GLY A 340 25.71 -7.62 -29.75
CA GLY A 340 25.97 -7.87 -31.17
C GLY A 340 26.61 -9.24 -31.43
N GLY A 341 27.22 -9.83 -30.41
CA GLY A 341 27.96 -11.10 -30.46
C GLY A 341 29.24 -11.00 -31.30
N LYS A 342 29.98 -12.11 -31.43
CA LYS A 342 31.26 -12.20 -32.18
C LYS A 342 31.20 -11.78 -33.66
N HIS A 343 30.00 -11.53 -34.19
CA HIS A 343 29.76 -11.18 -35.59
C HIS A 343 29.10 -9.80 -35.78
N GLU A 344 28.98 -8.97 -34.72
CA GLU A 344 28.47 -7.59 -34.76
C GLU A 344 27.38 -7.40 -35.82
N THR A 345 26.28 -8.15 -35.72
CA THR A 345 25.22 -7.99 -36.72
C THR A 345 24.56 -6.64 -36.47
N ARG A 346 24.83 -5.65 -37.34
CA ARG A 346 24.33 -4.27 -37.24
C ARG A 346 22.84 -4.19 -36.87
N ALA A 347 22.02 -5.09 -37.40
CA ALA A 347 20.58 -5.17 -37.10
C ALA A 347 20.27 -5.50 -35.63
N ASN A 348 21.06 -6.34 -34.96
CA ASN A 348 20.87 -6.70 -33.54
C ASN A 348 21.26 -5.52 -32.63
N ILE A 349 22.39 -4.88 -32.96
CA ILE A 349 22.89 -3.69 -32.26
C ILE A 349 21.85 -2.55 -32.36
N GLU A 350 21.35 -2.28 -33.57
CA GLU A 350 20.28 -1.32 -33.80
C GLU A 350 18.99 -1.69 -33.03
N SER A 351 18.60 -2.98 -33.03
CA SER A 351 17.39 -3.44 -32.34
C SER A 351 17.43 -3.23 -30.83
N VAL A 352 18.59 -3.41 -30.20
CA VAL A 352 18.75 -3.27 -28.75
C VAL A 352 18.82 -1.80 -28.35
N ALA A 353 19.54 -0.99 -29.12
CA ALA A 353 19.54 0.45 -28.93
C ALA A 353 18.13 1.04 -29.05
N ARG A 354 17.34 0.59 -30.05
CA ARG A 354 15.91 0.95 -30.16
C ARG A 354 15.11 0.50 -28.94
N ARG A 355 15.36 -0.71 -28.42
CA ARG A 355 14.63 -1.26 -27.27
C ARG A 355 14.90 -0.47 -25.98
N LEU A 356 16.15 -0.07 -25.73
CA LEU A 356 16.52 0.81 -24.61
C LEU A 356 15.83 2.17 -24.70
N ILE A 357 15.89 2.80 -25.87
CA ILE A 357 15.25 4.10 -26.11
C ILE A 357 13.73 4.02 -25.97
N ASN A 358 13.10 3.01 -26.57
CA ASN A 358 11.65 2.82 -26.49
C ASN A 358 11.20 2.59 -25.05
N PHE A 359 11.99 1.87 -24.24
CA PHE A 359 11.67 1.65 -22.85
C PHE A 359 11.71 2.94 -22.03
N VAL A 360 12.69 3.82 -22.25
CA VAL A 360 12.75 5.12 -21.54
C VAL A 360 11.66 6.06 -22.02
N THR A 361 11.43 6.12 -23.33
CA THR A 361 10.55 7.11 -23.95
C THR A 361 9.05 6.75 -23.94
N GLN A 362 8.68 5.59 -23.40
CA GLN A 362 7.27 5.22 -23.22
C GLN A 362 6.61 5.89 -22.00
N PHE A 363 7.41 6.49 -21.11
CA PHE A 363 6.94 7.16 -19.89
C PHE A 363 6.67 8.65 -20.14
N ASP A 364 5.55 9.15 -19.61
CA ASP A 364 5.12 10.55 -19.81
C ASP A 364 5.99 11.57 -19.07
N GLU A 365 6.59 11.18 -17.94
CA GLU A 365 7.59 11.93 -17.19
C GLU A 365 8.74 11.01 -16.78
N VAL A 366 9.98 11.52 -16.87
CA VAL A 366 11.20 10.75 -16.59
C VAL A 366 12.05 11.51 -15.57
N LEU A 367 12.51 10.79 -14.55
CA LEU A 367 13.39 11.36 -13.51
C LEU A 367 14.79 11.57 -14.08
N VAL A 368 15.39 12.70 -13.73
CA VAL A 368 16.79 13.01 -13.98
C VAL A 368 17.51 13.11 -12.65
N MET A 369 18.56 12.30 -12.49
CA MET A 369 19.37 12.21 -11.28
C MET A 369 20.85 12.26 -11.64
N SER A 370 21.68 12.87 -10.81
CA SER A 370 23.14 12.76 -10.96
C SER A 370 23.63 11.38 -10.48
N GLY A 371 24.87 11.01 -10.84
CA GLY A 371 25.50 9.81 -10.27
C GLY A 371 25.51 9.83 -8.74
N ARG A 372 25.79 11.00 -8.14
CA ARG A 372 25.77 11.22 -6.69
C ARG A 372 24.40 10.98 -6.07
N ASP A 373 23.33 11.37 -6.75
CA ASP A 373 21.96 11.17 -6.29
C ASP A 373 21.58 9.69 -6.25
N LEU A 374 22.04 8.90 -7.24
CA LEU A 374 21.83 7.45 -7.29
C LEU A 374 22.63 6.72 -6.20
N GLU A 375 23.88 7.12 -5.96
CA GLU A 375 24.69 6.61 -4.84
C GLU A 375 24.07 6.96 -3.49
N LEU A 376 23.56 8.20 -3.34
CA LEU A 376 22.84 8.62 -2.15
C LEU A 376 21.59 7.76 -1.93
N LEU A 377 20.81 7.50 -2.98
CA LEU A 377 19.63 6.64 -2.91
C LEU A 377 19.99 5.21 -2.46
N GLU A 378 21.01 4.60 -3.07
CA GLU A 378 21.47 3.27 -2.70
C GLU A 378 21.96 3.21 -1.25
N MET A 379 22.77 4.19 -0.84
CA MET A 379 23.30 4.29 0.51
C MET A 379 22.18 4.48 1.53
N LEU A 380 21.26 5.42 1.30
CA LEU A 380 20.13 5.63 2.20
C LEU A 380 19.22 4.40 2.27
N TRP A 381 19.05 3.67 1.16
CA TRP A 381 18.20 2.48 1.11
C TRP A 381 18.82 1.27 1.81
N THR A 382 20.07 0.94 1.47
CA THR A 382 20.74 -0.31 1.90
C THR A 382 21.64 -0.13 3.13
N GLY A 383 22.03 1.10 3.45
CA GLY A 383 23.05 1.40 4.46
C GLY A 383 24.48 1.13 3.98
N VAL A 384 24.66 0.66 2.74
CA VAL A 384 25.98 0.35 2.17
C VAL A 384 26.46 1.54 1.36
N SER A 385 27.59 2.12 1.75
CA SER A 385 28.28 3.12 0.93
C SER A 385 29.25 2.40 -0.01
N HIS A 386 28.92 2.39 -1.30
CA HIS A 386 29.90 2.07 -2.33
C HIS A 386 30.71 3.34 -2.61
N SER A 387 31.91 3.43 -2.06
CA SER A 387 32.86 4.47 -2.42
C SER A 387 33.41 4.19 -3.83
N SER A 388 32.63 4.49 -4.87
CA SER A 388 33.20 4.62 -6.22
C SER A 388 33.88 5.99 -6.29
N PRO A 389 35.19 6.09 -6.56
CA PRO A 389 35.89 7.36 -6.69
C PRO A 389 35.44 8.22 -7.88
N GLU A 390 34.58 7.68 -8.74
CA GLU A 390 34.06 8.32 -9.93
C GLU A 390 32.57 8.58 -9.75
N ALA A 391 32.23 9.59 -8.96
CA ALA A 391 30.92 10.21 -9.04
C ALA A 391 30.76 10.69 -10.49
N TYR A 392 30.06 9.92 -11.32
CA TYR A 392 29.87 10.24 -12.73
C TYR A 392 29.33 11.67 -12.81
N PRO A 393 30.03 12.61 -13.47
CA PRO A 393 29.52 13.97 -13.65
C PRO A 393 28.32 14.02 -14.60
N GLU A 394 27.88 12.86 -15.09
CA GLU A 394 26.77 12.69 -16.02
C GLU A 394 25.42 12.68 -15.28
N GLU A 395 24.42 13.26 -15.92
CA GLU A 395 23.02 13.11 -15.53
C GLU A 395 22.43 11.84 -16.16
N PHE A 396 21.60 11.13 -15.40
CA PHE A 396 20.96 9.90 -15.79
C PHE A 396 19.45 10.07 -15.93
N PHE A 397 18.89 9.51 -17.00
CA PHE A 397 17.47 9.20 -17.09
C PHE A 397 17.18 7.95 -16.25
N VAL A 398 16.29 8.11 -15.28
CA VAL A 398 16.03 7.10 -14.25
C VAL A 398 14.57 6.66 -14.26
N ILE A 399 14.36 5.34 -14.28
CA ILE A 399 13.05 4.71 -14.08
C ILE A 399 13.19 3.72 -12.93
N MET A 400 12.30 3.83 -11.96
CA MET A 400 12.41 3.09 -10.70
C MET A 400 11.08 2.48 -10.25
N GLU A 401 11.18 1.29 -9.72
CA GLU A 401 10.09 0.51 -9.14
C GLU A 401 10.54 -0.01 -7.77
N THR A 402 9.64 -0.04 -6.79
CA THR A 402 9.87 -0.63 -5.47
C THR A 402 8.94 -1.83 -5.27
N SER A 403 9.47 -2.90 -4.69
CA SER A 403 8.74 -4.14 -4.48
C SER A 403 8.98 -4.75 -3.10
N TRP A 404 7.95 -5.41 -2.58
CA TRP A 404 7.98 -6.17 -1.35
C TRP A 404 7.56 -7.60 -1.65
N TYR A 405 8.39 -8.58 -1.30
CA TYR A 405 8.12 -9.98 -1.59
C TYR A 405 8.88 -10.92 -0.65
N PHE A 406 8.44 -12.16 -0.56
CA PHE A 406 9.21 -13.22 0.08
C PHE A 406 10.24 -13.81 -0.88
N SER A 407 11.47 -13.88 -0.42
CA SER A 407 12.51 -14.65 -1.10
C SER A 407 12.29 -16.16 -0.99
N SER A 408 13.04 -16.95 -1.76
CA SER A 408 13.02 -18.42 -1.66
C SER A 408 13.45 -18.95 -0.29
N SER A 409 14.20 -18.16 0.49
CA SER A 409 14.55 -18.45 1.89
C SER A 409 13.49 -17.99 2.89
N TRP A 410 12.32 -17.52 2.43
CA TRP A 410 11.23 -16.96 3.24
C TRP A 410 11.59 -15.69 4.01
N ASP A 411 12.65 -14.99 3.61
CA ASP A 411 12.96 -13.67 4.14
C ASP A 411 12.18 -12.60 3.38
N ILE A 412 11.69 -11.59 4.10
CA ILE A 412 11.06 -10.42 3.49
C ILE A 412 12.14 -9.60 2.78
N LYS A 413 11.95 -9.37 1.48
CA LYS A 413 12.79 -8.50 0.65
C LYS A 413 12.04 -7.21 0.35
N ARG A 414 12.76 -6.10 0.49
CA ARG A 414 12.34 -4.75 0.10
C ARG A 414 13.32 -4.28 -0.95
N GLU A 415 12.88 -4.21 -2.19
CA GLU A 415 13.77 -4.00 -3.33
C GLU A 415 13.40 -2.72 -4.08
N ILE A 416 14.40 -1.85 -4.30
CA ILE A 416 14.32 -0.80 -5.32
C ILE A 416 15.04 -1.30 -6.56
N SER A 417 14.30 -1.37 -7.68
CA SER A 417 14.77 -1.74 -9.00
C SER A 417 14.83 -0.51 -9.89
N CYS A 418 15.97 -0.23 -10.51
CA CYS A 418 16.25 1.00 -11.23
C CYS A 418 16.95 0.76 -12.58
N LEU A 419 16.52 1.46 -13.64
CA LEU A 419 17.27 1.59 -14.88
C LEU A 419 17.80 3.02 -14.96
N ALA A 420 19.12 3.19 -15.05
CA ALA A 420 19.79 4.49 -15.16
C ALA A 420 20.62 4.56 -16.46
N ILE A 421 20.24 5.45 -17.37
CA ILE A 421 20.97 5.69 -18.63
C ILE A 421 21.47 7.11 -18.66
N SER A 422 22.78 7.31 -18.77
CA SER A 422 23.34 8.66 -18.83
C SER A 422 22.93 9.39 -20.10
N ARG A 423 22.85 10.72 -20.07
CA ARG A 423 22.48 11.52 -21.27
C ARG A 423 23.41 11.25 -22.45
N THR A 424 24.71 11.19 -22.19
CA THR A 424 25.73 10.90 -23.20
C THR A 424 25.56 9.49 -23.75
N ALA A 425 25.30 8.48 -22.91
CA ALA A 425 24.97 7.12 -23.35
C ALA A 425 23.71 7.09 -24.20
N PHE A 426 22.66 7.81 -23.80
CA PHE A 426 21.40 7.90 -24.52
C PHE A 426 21.59 8.49 -25.92
N ASP A 427 22.44 9.52 -26.07
CA ASP A 427 22.80 10.09 -27.36
C ASP A 427 23.58 9.13 -28.26
N MET A 428 24.48 8.33 -27.68
CA MET A 428 25.18 7.29 -28.45
C MET A 428 24.24 6.16 -28.86
N LEU A 429 23.31 5.76 -28.00
CA LEU A 429 22.26 4.81 -28.33
C LEU A 429 21.34 5.37 -29.43
N LYS A 430 21.00 6.66 -29.40
CA LYS A 430 20.18 7.34 -30.42
C LYS A 430 20.84 7.31 -31.80
N LYS A 431 22.15 7.58 -31.86
CA LYS A 431 22.96 7.46 -33.09
C LYS A 431 23.00 6.00 -33.59
N THR A 432 23.16 5.06 -32.67
CA THR A 432 23.27 3.63 -32.96
C THR A 432 21.93 3.02 -33.41
N ALA A 433 20.81 3.44 -32.82
CA ALA A 433 19.48 2.92 -33.09
C ALA A 433 19.00 3.16 -34.53
N ASN A 434 19.58 4.15 -35.23
CA ASN A 434 19.35 4.41 -36.65
C ASN A 434 17.85 4.36 -37.01
N PHE A 435 17.03 5.17 -36.31
CA PHE A 435 15.60 5.24 -36.55
C PHE A 435 15.33 5.82 -37.94
N ARG A 436 14.56 5.10 -38.76
CA ARG A 436 14.21 5.53 -40.13
C ARG A 436 13.18 6.65 -40.17
N VAL A 437 12.46 6.86 -39.07
CA VAL A 437 11.39 7.85 -38.92
C VAL A 437 11.64 8.62 -37.62
N LYS A 438 11.25 9.90 -37.59
CA LYS A 438 11.31 10.70 -36.36
C LYS A 438 10.60 9.98 -35.20
N HIS A 439 11.32 9.78 -34.11
CA HIS A 439 10.81 9.08 -32.94
C HIS A 439 10.16 10.08 -31.98
N LYS A 440 8.83 10.19 -32.01
CA LYS A 440 8.06 11.16 -31.19
C LYS A 440 8.39 11.10 -29.69
N GLY A 441 8.76 9.93 -29.17
CA GLY A 441 9.14 9.77 -27.77
C GLY A 441 10.46 10.45 -27.40
N ILE A 442 11.42 10.52 -28.34
CA ILE A 442 12.69 11.22 -28.10
C ILE A 442 12.44 12.74 -28.10
N ASP A 443 11.64 13.24 -29.04
CA ASP A 443 11.31 14.66 -29.14
C ASP A 443 10.51 15.16 -27.92
N LYS A 444 9.74 14.27 -27.29
CA LYS A 444 9.01 14.55 -26.05
C LYS A 444 9.90 14.52 -24.80
N LEU A 445 10.98 13.72 -24.83
CA LEU A 445 11.81 13.45 -23.65
C LEU A 445 12.35 14.75 -23.06
N GLU A 446 12.90 15.65 -23.87
CA GLU A 446 13.42 16.96 -23.44
C GLU A 446 12.39 17.82 -22.67
N ARG A 447 11.08 17.59 -22.89
CA ARG A 447 9.98 18.32 -22.22
C ARG A 447 9.43 17.58 -21.01
N SER A 448 9.70 16.28 -20.89
CA SER A 448 9.20 15.40 -19.83
C SER A 448 10.21 15.12 -18.72
N GLU A 449 11.42 15.68 -18.82
CA GLU A 449 12.47 15.54 -17.81
C GLU A 449 12.09 16.26 -16.51
N ARG A 450 12.36 15.60 -15.37
CA ARG A 450 12.15 16.15 -14.03
C ARG A 450 13.39 15.91 -13.18
N ILE A 451 14.11 16.98 -12.85
CA ILE A 451 15.31 16.90 -12.01
C ILE A 451 14.87 16.55 -10.59
N CYS A 452 15.40 15.45 -10.06
CA CYS A 452 15.15 15.00 -8.71
C CYS A 452 16.27 15.48 -7.78
N HIS A 453 15.92 16.19 -6.72
CA HIS A 453 16.89 16.70 -5.75
C HIS A 453 17.09 15.75 -4.57
N GLU A 454 18.24 15.88 -3.91
CA GLU A 454 18.62 15.15 -2.71
C GLU A 454 17.51 15.13 -1.63
N LYS A 455 16.80 16.24 -1.42
CA LYS A 455 15.68 16.29 -0.46
C LYS A 455 14.58 15.28 -0.81
N ALA A 456 14.14 15.23 -2.07
CA ALA A 456 13.10 14.32 -2.52
C ALA A 456 13.53 12.84 -2.39
N ILE A 457 14.83 12.56 -2.54
CA ILE A 457 15.41 11.22 -2.33
C ILE A 457 15.35 10.82 -0.85
N ARG A 458 15.72 11.75 0.04
CA ARG A 458 15.63 11.52 1.50
C ARG A 458 14.18 11.30 1.93
N ASP A 459 13.28 12.18 1.50
CA ASP A 459 11.85 12.07 1.80
C ASP A 459 11.25 10.75 1.24
N LEU A 460 11.67 10.32 0.04
CA LEU A 460 11.31 9.03 -0.54
C LEU A 460 11.76 7.87 0.34
N VAL A 461 13.04 7.82 0.70
CA VAL A 461 13.60 6.70 1.46
C VAL A 461 13.03 6.67 2.87
N ASP A 462 12.88 7.82 3.52
CA ASP A 462 12.25 7.93 4.84
C ASP A 462 10.80 7.45 4.80
N CYS A 463 10.03 7.88 3.79
CA CYS A 463 8.66 7.40 3.58
C CYS A 463 8.62 5.89 3.41
N LEU A 464 9.43 5.33 2.50
CA LEU A 464 9.48 3.89 2.30
C LEU A 464 9.88 3.18 3.59
N LYS A 465 10.96 3.60 4.27
CA LYS A 465 11.48 2.94 5.48
C LYS A 465 10.57 3.08 6.70
N SER A 466 9.72 4.10 6.77
CA SER A 466 8.79 4.34 7.88
C SER A 466 7.69 3.28 8.05
N ALA A 467 7.51 2.39 7.07
CA ALA A 467 6.50 1.33 7.12
C ALA A 467 6.69 0.39 8.33
N SER A 468 5.61 0.10 9.05
CA SER A 468 5.62 -0.83 10.18
C SER A 468 5.88 -2.27 9.73
N SER A 469 6.32 -3.14 10.66
CA SER A 469 6.54 -4.56 10.38
C SER A 469 5.29 -5.27 9.83
N TRP A 470 4.10 -4.87 10.30
CA TRP A 470 2.81 -5.33 9.76
C TRP A 470 2.61 -4.90 8.31
N GLN A 471 2.81 -3.62 7.99
CA GLN A 471 2.67 -3.10 6.63
C GLN A 471 3.67 -3.77 5.67
N VAL A 472 4.91 -3.94 6.12
CA VAL A 472 5.96 -4.64 5.38
C VAL A 472 5.59 -6.11 5.14
N LEU A 473 5.00 -6.78 6.14
CA LEU A 473 4.53 -8.17 6.01
C LEU A 473 3.37 -8.29 5.03
N LEU A 474 2.33 -7.47 5.17
CA LEU A 474 1.18 -7.45 4.25
C LEU A 474 1.60 -7.14 2.82
N ALA A 475 2.52 -6.19 2.65
CA ALA A 475 3.06 -5.84 1.35
C ALA A 475 3.84 -7.02 0.74
N ALA A 476 4.60 -7.75 1.55
CA ALA A 476 5.34 -8.94 1.11
C ALA A 476 4.42 -10.12 0.75
N ILE A 477 3.36 -10.36 1.53
CA ILE A 477 2.33 -11.37 1.24
C ILE A 477 1.61 -11.04 -0.08
N SER A 478 1.30 -9.77 -0.29
CA SER A 478 0.59 -9.30 -1.47
C SER A 478 1.50 -9.11 -2.70
N CYS A 479 2.80 -9.39 -2.57
CA CYS A 479 3.81 -9.10 -3.59
C CYS A 479 3.70 -7.66 -4.13
N THR A 480 3.53 -6.69 -3.23
CA THR A 480 3.24 -5.31 -3.59
C THR A 480 4.35 -4.72 -4.45
N LEU A 481 3.95 -4.07 -5.54
CA LEU A 481 4.82 -3.43 -6.50
C LEU A 481 4.30 -2.02 -6.80
N VAL A 482 5.21 -1.06 -6.73
CA VAL A 482 4.91 0.36 -6.89
C VAL A 482 5.93 0.99 -7.83
N THR A 483 5.47 1.75 -8.81
CA THR A 483 6.34 2.61 -9.63
C THR A 483 6.54 3.94 -8.92
N ILE A 484 7.77 4.44 -8.94
CA ILE A 484 8.10 5.76 -8.41
C ILE A 484 8.12 6.74 -9.59
N TYR A 485 7.40 7.85 -9.47
CA TYR A 485 7.27 8.84 -10.54
C TYR A 485 7.32 10.27 -9.98
N PRO A 486 7.63 11.29 -10.81
CA PRO A 486 7.62 12.68 -10.36
C PRO A 486 6.20 13.12 -9.97
N PHE A 487 5.99 13.64 -8.76
CA PHE A 487 4.68 14.14 -8.36
C PHE A 487 4.37 15.46 -9.10
N PRO A 488 3.19 15.63 -9.73
CA PRO A 488 2.95 16.79 -10.59
C PRO A 488 2.70 18.06 -9.75
N LEU A 489 3.60 19.05 -9.86
CA LEU A 489 3.24 20.46 -9.65
C LEU A 489 2.55 20.95 -10.93
N ARG A 490 1.22 21.10 -10.91
CA ARG A 490 0.52 21.82 -11.98
C ARG A 490 0.97 23.28 -11.96
N LYS A 491 1.85 23.66 -12.89
CA LYS A 491 1.80 24.93 -13.66
C LYS A 491 2.76 24.84 -14.85
N ARG A 492 2.21 24.95 -16.07
CA ARG A 492 2.91 25.38 -17.30
C ARG A 492 2.56 26.85 -17.52
N HIS A 493 3.32 27.69 -18.19
CA HIS A 493 4.37 27.47 -19.17
C HIS A 493 5.70 28.08 -18.67
N ASP A 494 6.82 27.58 -19.21
CA ASP A 494 8.15 28.22 -19.23
C ASP A 494 8.97 28.53 -17.95
N PHE A 495 8.67 27.93 -16.79
CA PHE A 495 9.63 27.82 -15.66
C PHE A 495 9.53 26.46 -14.96
N THR A 496 10.40 25.50 -15.32
CA THR A 496 10.43 24.14 -14.71
C THR A 496 10.95 24.22 -13.27
N PRO A 497 10.11 24.06 -12.23
CA PRO A 497 10.58 24.03 -10.86
C PRO A 497 11.24 22.68 -10.56
N ALA A 498 12.16 22.70 -9.61
CA ALA A 498 12.71 21.53 -8.93
C ALA A 498 11.61 20.57 -8.46
N LEU A 499 11.84 19.26 -8.54
CA LEU A 499 10.93 18.29 -7.94
C LEU A 499 11.00 18.37 -6.41
N GLU A 500 9.89 18.72 -5.76
CA GLU A 500 9.79 18.80 -4.30
C GLU A 500 9.42 17.46 -3.65
N ALA A 501 8.73 16.57 -4.37
CA ALA A 501 8.28 15.28 -3.87
C ALA A 501 8.13 14.22 -4.99
N LEU A 502 8.31 12.96 -4.62
CA LEU A 502 8.08 11.79 -5.48
C LEU A 502 6.74 11.12 -5.16
N GLY A 503 6.05 10.65 -6.19
CA GLY A 503 4.79 9.93 -6.11
C GLY A 503 4.94 8.42 -6.27
N PHE A 504 3.91 7.70 -5.85
CA PHE A 504 3.83 6.25 -5.87
C PHE A 504 2.61 5.79 -6.67
N GLY A 505 2.79 4.85 -7.60
CA GLY A 505 1.70 4.32 -8.42
C GLY A 505 1.67 2.80 -8.36
N TYR A 506 0.53 2.22 -8.02
CA TYR A 506 0.36 0.77 -8.07
C TYR A 506 0.43 0.25 -9.50
N ILE A 507 1.20 -0.81 -9.71
CA ILE A 507 1.32 -1.48 -11.00
C ILE A 507 1.18 -2.99 -10.80
N ARG A 508 0.54 -3.66 -11.77
CA ARG A 508 0.25 -5.10 -11.69
C ARG A 508 1.45 -5.98 -12.03
N GLU A 509 2.36 -5.48 -12.86
CA GLU A 509 3.49 -6.25 -13.38
C GLU A 509 4.76 -5.41 -13.35
N ALA A 510 5.88 -6.01 -12.93
CA ALA A 510 7.19 -5.37 -12.92
C ALA A 510 7.66 -5.14 -14.36
N ARG A 511 8.12 -3.92 -14.66
CA ARG A 511 8.60 -3.56 -15.99
C ARG A 511 10.10 -3.40 -15.99
N VAL A 512 10.68 -2.82 -14.94
CA VAL A 512 12.11 -2.51 -14.85
C VAL A 512 12.92 -3.79 -14.67
N GLN A 513 12.60 -4.59 -13.66
CA GLN A 513 13.39 -5.77 -13.32
C GLN A 513 13.38 -6.85 -14.44
N PRO A 514 12.23 -7.22 -15.05
CA PRO A 514 12.22 -8.14 -16.19
C PRO A 514 12.93 -7.59 -17.43
N PHE A 515 12.87 -6.26 -17.63
CA PHE A 515 13.58 -5.61 -18.73
C PHE A 515 15.09 -5.69 -18.55
N ILE A 516 15.59 -5.35 -17.36
CA ILE A 516 17.01 -5.50 -16.98
C ILE A 516 17.43 -6.96 -17.14
N GLN A 517 16.67 -7.92 -16.61
CA GLN A 517 16.97 -9.34 -16.77
C GLN A 517 17.00 -9.76 -18.24
N THR A 518 16.14 -9.22 -19.10
CA THR A 518 16.16 -9.55 -20.53
C THR A 518 17.46 -9.08 -21.18
N ILE A 519 17.91 -7.85 -20.88
CA ILE A 519 19.20 -7.31 -21.33
C ILE A 519 20.36 -8.15 -20.80
N LEU A 520 20.26 -8.58 -19.54
CA LEU A 520 21.22 -9.40 -18.83
C LEU A 520 21.07 -10.91 -19.08
N SER A 521 20.18 -11.36 -19.96
CA SER A 521 19.93 -12.78 -20.18
C SER A 521 20.84 -13.37 -21.26
N ARG A 522 21.47 -14.50 -20.95
CA ARG A 522 22.31 -15.28 -21.90
C ARG A 522 21.62 -15.66 -23.20
N LYS A 523 20.28 -15.67 -23.28
CA LYS A 523 19.54 -16.02 -24.49
C LYS A 523 19.60 -14.94 -25.58
N MET A 524 19.73 -13.65 -25.22
CA MET A 524 20.10 -12.61 -26.17
C MET A 524 21.57 -12.71 -26.62
N TRP A 525 22.38 -13.47 -25.87
CA TRP A 525 23.83 -13.59 -26.04
C TRP A 525 24.27 -14.92 -26.67
N ALA A 526 23.33 -15.81 -26.97
CA ALA A 526 23.62 -17.02 -27.73
C ALA A 526 23.74 -16.63 -29.21
N PRO A 527 24.91 -16.81 -29.85
CA PRO A 527 24.99 -16.62 -31.29
C PRO A 527 23.95 -17.55 -31.94
N LYS A 528 23.16 -17.02 -32.88
CA LYS A 528 22.44 -17.89 -33.81
C LYS A 528 23.49 -18.84 -34.38
N LYS A 529 23.32 -20.15 -34.23
CA LYS A 529 24.30 -21.22 -34.53
C LYS A 529 24.86 -21.21 -35.97
N HIS A 530 24.46 -20.28 -36.82
CA HIS A 530 25.00 -20.12 -38.17
C HIS A 530 26.14 -19.10 -38.15
N ILE A 531 27.38 -19.61 -38.11
CA ILE A 531 28.54 -18.85 -38.60
C ILE A 531 28.33 -18.70 -40.11
N ALA A 532 27.65 -17.64 -40.53
CA ALA A 532 27.51 -17.31 -41.94
C ALA A 532 28.81 -16.66 -42.40
N VAL A 533 29.65 -17.42 -43.11
CA VAL A 533 30.75 -16.85 -43.91
C VAL A 533 30.15 -16.53 -45.28
N SER A 534 30.21 -15.27 -45.69
CA SER A 534 29.71 -14.91 -47.03
C SER A 534 30.57 -15.59 -48.10
N ARG A 535 29.98 -15.91 -49.26
CA ARG A 535 30.71 -16.55 -50.37
C ARG A 535 31.91 -15.71 -50.83
N GLN A 536 31.80 -14.37 -50.74
CA GLN A 536 32.89 -13.44 -51.04
C GLN A 536 34.01 -13.49 -50.00
N GLU A 537 33.68 -13.55 -48.71
CA GLU A 537 34.66 -13.68 -47.62
C GLU A 537 35.42 -15.01 -47.70
N MET A 538 34.71 -16.11 -47.95
CA MET A 538 35.33 -17.43 -48.11
C MET A 538 36.27 -17.44 -49.31
N ASN A 539 35.85 -16.88 -50.44
CA ASN A 539 36.67 -16.82 -51.64
C ASN A 539 37.89 -15.89 -51.48
N ALA A 540 37.77 -14.80 -50.73
CA ALA A 540 38.90 -13.91 -50.45
C ALA A 540 39.93 -14.59 -49.52
N ALA A 541 39.47 -15.30 -48.48
CA ALA A 541 40.34 -15.99 -47.54
C ALA A 541 41.06 -17.21 -48.16
N LEU A 542 40.35 -17.97 -49.01
CA LEU A 542 40.93 -19.06 -49.79
C LEU A 542 42.00 -18.55 -50.78
N ARG A 543 41.80 -17.36 -51.37
CA ARG A 543 42.81 -16.72 -52.24
C ARG A 543 44.05 -16.25 -51.49
N SER A 544 43.93 -15.94 -50.21
CA SER A 544 45.06 -15.63 -49.33
C SER A 544 45.74 -16.86 -48.73
N GLY A 545 45.37 -18.08 -49.16
CA GLY A 545 45.99 -19.34 -48.73
C GLY A 545 45.47 -19.91 -47.42
N MET A 546 44.40 -19.36 -46.84
CA MET A 546 43.75 -19.96 -45.66
C MET A 546 42.80 -21.07 -46.07
N THR A 547 42.82 -22.19 -45.34
CA THR A 547 41.85 -23.27 -45.50
C THR A 547 40.48 -22.86 -44.95
N ALA A 548 39.41 -23.51 -45.44
CA ALA A 548 38.05 -23.25 -44.94
C ALA A 548 37.97 -23.47 -43.41
N GLU A 549 38.68 -24.47 -42.88
CA GLU A 549 38.75 -24.74 -41.44
C GLU A 549 39.44 -23.62 -40.66
N GLU A 550 40.51 -23.02 -41.18
CA GLU A 550 41.17 -21.86 -40.58
C GLU A 550 40.29 -20.60 -40.61
N VAL A 551 39.47 -20.42 -41.65
CA VAL A 551 38.48 -19.34 -41.73
C VAL A 551 37.40 -19.49 -40.67
N PHE A 552 36.94 -20.72 -40.42
CA PHE A 552 36.00 -20.99 -39.34
C PHE A 552 36.65 -20.91 -37.95
N ALA A 553 37.90 -21.34 -37.79
CA ALA A 553 38.65 -21.29 -36.54
C ALA A 553 38.98 -19.83 -36.13
N SER A 554 39.43 -19.00 -37.06
CA SER A 554 39.69 -17.57 -36.81
C SER A 554 38.44 -16.77 -36.41
N LYS A 555 37.24 -17.21 -36.83
CA LYS A 555 35.96 -16.65 -36.36
C LYS A 555 35.52 -17.22 -35.00
N ARG A 556 35.98 -18.42 -34.59
CA ARG A 556 35.70 -18.99 -33.25
C ARG A 556 36.49 -18.27 -32.15
N ASP A 557 37.71 -17.80 -32.42
CA ASP A 557 38.65 -17.31 -31.40
C ASP A 557 38.75 -15.79 -31.21
N ARG A 558 37.88 -14.97 -31.85
CA ARG A 558 37.82 -13.55 -31.51
C ARG A 558 37.31 -13.37 -30.07
N ARG A 559 38.22 -13.00 -29.17
CA ARG A 559 37.91 -12.50 -27.83
C ARG A 559 37.18 -11.14 -27.95
N PRO A 560 36.24 -10.81 -27.04
CA PRO A 560 35.65 -9.47 -26.98
C PRO A 560 36.77 -8.42 -26.88
N ARG A 561 36.67 -7.33 -27.64
CA ARG A 561 37.63 -6.21 -27.60
C ARG A 561 37.49 -5.45 -26.29
N HIS A 562 36.28 -5.37 -25.74
CA HIS A 562 35.99 -4.75 -24.46
C HIS A 562 35.65 -5.80 -23.40
N THR A 563 36.33 -5.72 -22.25
CA THR A 563 36.20 -6.69 -21.13
C THR A 563 35.52 -6.10 -19.90
N ASP A 564 35.15 -4.82 -19.95
CA ASP A 564 34.50 -4.16 -18.82
C ASP A 564 33.04 -4.62 -18.69
N MET A 565 32.74 -5.23 -17.54
CA MET A 565 31.43 -5.76 -17.17
C MET A 565 30.82 -4.99 -15.98
N SER A 566 31.36 -3.81 -15.65
CA SER A 566 30.97 -2.99 -14.49
C SER A 566 29.50 -2.52 -14.51
N PHE A 567 28.79 -2.58 -15.63
CA PHE A 567 27.32 -2.42 -15.67
C PHE A 567 26.57 -3.50 -14.86
N LYS A 568 27.24 -4.54 -14.36
CA LYS A 568 26.71 -5.54 -13.41
C LYS A 568 27.03 -5.16 -11.96
N HIS A 569 26.47 -4.08 -11.44
CA HIS A 569 26.37 -3.91 -10.00
C HIS A 569 25.03 -4.48 -9.50
N ALA A 570 25.12 -5.42 -8.55
CA ALA A 570 24.03 -6.06 -7.81
C ALA A 570 22.97 -6.85 -8.63
N LEU A 571 23.28 -8.12 -8.94
CA LEU A 571 22.28 -9.19 -9.03
C LEU A 571 22.23 -9.97 -7.71
#